data_AF-A0A0D8X6W7-F1
#
_entry.id   AF-A0A0D8X6W7-F1
#
_cell.length_a   1.000
_cell.length_b   1.000
_cell.length_c   1.000
_cell.angle_alpha   90.00
_cell.angle_beta   90.00
_cell.angle_gamma   90.00
#
_symmetry.space_group_name_H-M   'P 1'
#
loop_
_entity.id
_entity.type
_entity.pdbx_description
1 polymer ?
#
loop_
_entity_poly.entity_id
_entity_poly.type
_entity_poly.pdbx_seq_one_letter_code
_entity_poly.pdbx_strand_id
1 'polypeptide(L)'
;PSGMHMCSYAFTQNGFDNIDIVNIRTPIFHTWQQNLLHLYFIGQLCAVLCLIAYCFSQTKSLEKAASFVFTIFAASAALVCCGSSVAFAIFSYMVEYRFLQVSVSGIYEKHRGYSFYVALCGSLLYIIALCFSLSYTVHVLRKDRYVSGSIDLERPMVGEQSYHGCGVPQFSQEDYFAMRSLPGVPNR
;
A
#
# COMPACT_ATOMS: atom_id res chain seq x y z
N PRO A 1 -28.18 -4.77 -40.62
CA PRO A 1 -27.43 -3.56 -40.19
C PRO A 1 -27.47 -3.44 -38.67
N SER A 2 -26.44 -3.99 -38.03
CA SER A 2 -26.29 -4.06 -36.57
C SER A 2 -25.87 -2.69 -36.04
N GLY A 3 -26.82 -1.94 -35.49
CA GLY A 3 -26.52 -0.69 -34.79
C GLY A 3 -25.74 -1.00 -33.52
N MET A 4 -24.43 -0.76 -33.54
CA MET A 4 -23.61 -0.84 -32.33
C MET A 4 -23.97 0.36 -31.46
N HIS A 5 -24.84 0.15 -30.47
CA HIS A 5 -25.15 1.15 -29.46
C HIS A 5 -23.93 1.35 -28.55
N MET A 6 -23.04 2.26 -28.94
CA MET A 6 -21.94 2.72 -28.11
C MET A 6 -22.51 3.61 -27.01
N CYS A 7 -22.57 3.11 -25.77
CA CYS A 7 -22.85 3.94 -24.61
C CYS A 7 -21.63 4.82 -24.33
N SER A 8 -21.73 6.10 -24.66
CA SER A 8 -20.70 7.09 -24.33
C SER A 8 -20.91 7.62 -22.92
N TYR A 9 -19.89 7.54 -22.07
CA TYR A 9 -19.93 8.02 -20.68
C TYR A 9 -19.73 9.54 -20.66
N ALA A 10 -20.78 10.30 -20.29
CA ALA A 10 -20.69 11.74 -20.12
C ALA A 10 -20.58 12.10 -18.63
N PHE A 11 -19.46 12.70 -18.24
CA PHE A 11 -19.28 13.32 -16.92
C PHE A 11 -19.81 14.76 -16.98
N THR A 12 -21.13 14.96 -16.92
CA THR A 12 -21.71 16.30 -16.86
C THR A 12 -22.50 16.48 -15.56
N GLN A 13 -21.93 17.25 -14.65
CA GLN A 13 -22.52 17.59 -13.35
C GLN A 13 -23.46 18.81 -13.44
N ASN A 14 -23.45 19.53 -14.57
CA ASN A 14 -24.24 20.75 -14.74
C ASN A 14 -25.22 20.58 -15.90
N GLY A 15 -26.51 20.47 -15.56
CA GLY A 15 -27.61 20.43 -16.50
C GLY A 15 -27.77 21.77 -17.22
N PHE A 16 -27.23 21.85 -18.44
CA PHE A 16 -27.74 22.79 -19.43
C PHE A 16 -28.48 21.98 -20.48
N ASP A 17 -29.81 22.04 -20.38
CA ASP A 17 -30.76 21.50 -21.34
C ASP A 17 -30.58 22.19 -22.69
N ASN A 18 -29.95 21.51 -23.65
CA ASN A 18 -30.26 21.70 -25.06
C ASN A 18 -30.89 20.40 -25.55
N ILE A 19 -32.21 20.45 -25.54
CA ILE A 19 -33.16 19.48 -26.07
C ILE A 19 -32.89 19.42 -27.58
N ASP A 20 -32.52 18.23 -28.08
CA ASP A 20 -32.63 17.76 -29.50
C ASP A 20 -31.51 16.81 -29.96
N ILE A 21 -30.64 16.35 -29.06
CA ILE A 21 -29.83 15.16 -29.34
C ILE A 21 -30.49 14.00 -28.61
N VAL A 22 -31.03 13.06 -29.39
CA VAL A 22 -31.60 11.75 -28.98
C VAL A 22 -31.05 11.33 -27.63
N ASN A 23 -31.90 11.53 -26.62
CA ASN A 23 -31.64 11.35 -25.20
C ASN A 23 -31.42 9.85 -24.93
N ILE A 24 -30.25 9.32 -25.31
CA ILE A 24 -29.65 8.16 -24.66
C ILE A 24 -29.24 8.68 -23.29
N ARG A 25 -30.23 8.83 -22.41
CA ARG A 25 -30.06 9.22 -21.02
C ARG A 25 -29.25 8.09 -20.39
N THR A 26 -27.94 8.22 -20.43
CA THR A 26 -27.07 7.34 -19.66
C THR A 26 -27.54 7.45 -18.22
N PRO A 27 -27.80 6.32 -17.54
CA PRO A 27 -28.25 6.40 -16.15
C PRO A 27 -27.16 7.13 -15.38
N ILE A 28 -27.53 8.27 -14.80
CA ILE A 28 -26.64 9.10 -13.99
C ILE A 28 -26.03 8.16 -12.94
N PHE A 29 -24.70 8.09 -12.89
CA PHE A 29 -24.01 7.28 -11.89
C PHE A 29 -24.57 7.63 -10.52
N HIS A 30 -24.94 6.61 -9.75
CA HIS A 30 -25.39 6.87 -8.40
C HIS A 30 -24.23 7.49 -7.61
N THR A 31 -24.52 8.48 -6.78
CA THR A 31 -23.52 9.20 -5.97
C THR A 31 -22.62 8.26 -5.17
N TRP A 32 -23.16 7.15 -4.68
CA TRP A 32 -22.40 6.11 -3.98
C TRP A 32 -21.33 5.43 -4.87
N GLN A 33 -21.60 5.24 -6.16
CA GLN A 33 -20.63 4.66 -7.10
C GLN A 33 -19.47 5.61 -7.36
N GLN A 34 -19.78 6.91 -7.50
CA GLN A 34 -18.76 7.94 -7.66
C GLN A 34 -17.87 8.03 -6.41
N ASN A 35 -18.47 8.05 -5.22
CA ASN A 35 -17.70 8.12 -3.97
C ASN A 35 -16.78 6.91 -3.78
N LEU A 36 -17.27 5.70 -4.09
CA LEU A 36 -16.45 4.48 -4.03
C LEU A 36 -15.30 4.52 -5.04
N LEU A 37 -15.53 5.06 -6.25
CA LEU A 37 -14.49 5.19 -7.27
C LEU A 37 -13.39 6.16 -6.82
N HIS A 38 -13.74 7.31 -6.27
CA HIS A 38 -12.76 8.26 -5.72
C HIS A 38 -11.97 7.64 -4.57
N LEU A 39 -12.65 6.94 -3.66
CA LEU A 39 -12.01 6.23 -2.55
C LEU A 39 -11.04 5.14 -3.06
N TYR A 40 -11.42 4.41 -4.10
CA TYR A 40 -10.55 3.41 -4.74
C TYR A 40 -9.32 4.06 -5.37
N PHE A 41 -9.45 5.19 -6.06
CA PHE A 41 -8.30 5.91 -6.61
C PHE A 41 -7.35 6.44 -5.54
N ILE A 42 -7.88 6.90 -4.39
CA ILE A 42 -7.04 7.28 -3.24
C ILE A 42 -6.25 6.06 -2.74
N GLY A 43 -6.87 4.88 -2.67
CA GLY A 43 -6.19 3.63 -2.34
C GLY A 43 -5.08 3.27 -3.34
N GLN A 44 -5.32 3.49 -4.65
CA GLN A 44 -4.32 3.28 -5.70
C GLN A 44 -3.14 4.25 -5.59
N LEU A 45 -3.38 5.53 -5.30
CA LEU A 45 -2.32 6.50 -5.03
C LEU A 45 -1.46 6.08 -3.83
N CYS A 46 -2.11 5.57 -2.78
CA CYS A 46 -1.43 5.01 -1.62
C CYS A 46 -0.53 3.82 -1.98
N ALA A 47 -0.98 2.94 -2.88
CA ALA A 47 -0.18 1.82 -3.38
C ALA A 47 1.03 2.29 -4.21
N VAL A 48 0.90 3.35 -5.00
CA VAL A 48 2.02 3.94 -5.73
C VAL A 48 3.04 4.54 -4.77
N LEU A 49 2.59 5.26 -3.72
CA LEU A 49 3.47 5.76 -2.66
C LEU A 49 4.18 4.63 -1.91
N CYS A 50 3.49 3.51 -1.68
CA CYS A 50 4.07 2.30 -1.10
C CYS A 50 5.21 1.76 -1.98
N LEU A 51 5.03 1.70 -3.31
CA LEU A 51 6.07 1.26 -4.24
C LEU A 51 7.28 2.21 -4.23
N ILE A 52 7.05 3.51 -4.17
CA ILE A 52 8.13 4.52 -4.05
C ILE A 52 8.89 4.33 -2.73
N ALA A 53 8.19 4.12 -1.61
CA ALA A 53 8.81 3.85 -0.31
C ALA A 53 9.66 2.57 -0.32
N TYR A 54 9.21 1.52 -1.03
CA TYR A 54 9.98 0.29 -1.23
C TYR A 54 11.29 0.55 -1.97
N CYS A 55 11.29 1.38 -3.01
CA CYS A 55 12.51 1.76 -3.72
C CYS A 55 13.52 2.45 -2.78
N PHE A 56 13.05 3.34 -1.90
CA PHE A 56 13.90 4.00 -0.91
C PHE A 56 14.42 3.03 0.17
N SER A 57 13.66 1.98 0.51
CA SER A 57 14.07 0.96 1.48
C SER A 57 15.33 0.19 1.07
N GLN A 58 15.72 0.20 -0.21
CA GLN A 58 16.98 -0.43 -0.66
C GLN A 58 18.23 0.35 -0.25
N THR A 59 18.09 1.60 0.23
CA THR A 59 19.21 2.40 0.72
C THR A 59 19.54 2.07 2.18
N LYS A 60 20.79 1.68 2.45
CA LYS A 60 21.24 1.22 3.78
C LYS A 60 21.10 2.25 4.90
N SER A 61 21.04 3.54 4.58
CA SER A 61 20.98 4.62 5.58
C SER A 61 19.58 4.83 6.17
N LEU A 62 18.51 4.33 5.53
CA LEU A 62 17.12 4.62 5.91
C LEU A 62 16.21 3.38 5.96
N GLU A 63 16.77 2.17 5.88
CA GLU A 63 16.04 0.90 5.78
C GLU A 63 14.93 0.75 6.85
N LYS A 64 15.18 1.18 8.09
CA LYS A 64 14.22 1.04 9.20
C LYS A 64 12.99 1.94 9.05
N ALA A 65 13.23 3.23 8.84
CA ALA A 65 12.17 4.21 8.68
C ALA A 65 11.37 3.94 7.40
N ALA A 66 12.07 3.59 6.31
CA ALA A 66 11.45 3.24 5.04
C ALA A 66 10.59 1.97 5.14
N SER A 67 11.06 0.93 5.84
CA SER A 67 10.31 -0.31 6.07
C SER A 67 9.01 -0.05 6.84
N PHE A 68 9.05 0.75 7.91
CA PHE A 68 7.86 1.09 8.69
C PHE A 68 6.85 1.91 7.88
N VAL A 69 7.32 2.92 7.15
CA VAL A 69 6.49 3.76 6.28
C VAL A 69 5.87 2.91 5.16
N PHE A 70 6.63 1.98 4.58
CA PHE A 70 6.16 1.03 3.58
C PHE A 70 5.01 0.17 4.10
N THR A 71 5.11 -0.38 5.31
CA THR A 71 4.04 -1.19 5.92
C THR A 71 2.77 -0.39 6.17
N ILE A 72 2.88 0.86 6.62
CA ILE A 72 1.71 1.72 6.84
C ILE A 72 0.98 1.97 5.53
N PHE A 73 1.70 2.39 4.48
CA PHE A 73 1.10 2.65 3.18
C PHE A 73 0.53 1.37 2.53
N ALA A 74 1.18 0.22 2.72
CA ALA A 74 0.66 -1.07 2.27
C ALA A 74 -0.66 -1.42 3.00
N ALA A 75 -0.72 -1.21 4.32
CA ALA A 75 -1.89 -1.50 5.14
C ALA A 75 -3.08 -0.62 4.75
N SER A 76 -2.86 0.69 4.61
CA SER A 76 -3.91 1.62 4.20
C SER A 76 -4.39 1.33 2.78
N ALA A 77 -3.50 1.03 1.83
CA ALA A 77 -3.89 0.65 0.48
C ALA A 77 -4.75 -0.64 0.47
N ALA A 78 -4.32 -1.68 1.20
CA ALA A 78 -5.05 -2.93 1.30
C ALA A 78 -6.45 -2.72 1.91
N LEU A 79 -6.55 -1.98 3.02
CA LEU A 79 -7.83 -1.70 3.68
C LEU A 79 -8.78 -0.89 2.79
N VAL A 80 -8.28 0.16 2.14
CA VAL A 80 -9.11 1.03 1.28
C VAL A 80 -9.57 0.29 0.03
N CYS A 81 -8.68 -0.45 -0.65
CA CYS A 81 -9.03 -1.20 -1.87
C CYS A 81 -9.92 -2.42 -1.58
N CYS A 82 -9.69 -3.15 -0.48
CA CYS A 82 -10.58 -4.24 -0.07
C CYS A 82 -11.93 -3.69 0.40
N GLY A 83 -11.93 -2.66 1.25
CA GLY A 83 -13.14 -2.05 1.77
C GLY A 83 -14.03 -1.48 0.68
N SER A 84 -13.46 -0.77 -0.30
CA SER A 84 -14.22 -0.26 -1.45
C SER A 84 -14.78 -1.39 -2.34
N SER A 85 -14.03 -2.47 -2.54
CA SER A 85 -14.50 -3.64 -3.31
C SER A 85 -15.65 -4.37 -2.61
N VAL A 86 -15.56 -4.55 -1.29
CA VAL A 86 -16.63 -5.15 -0.47
C VAL A 86 -17.85 -4.24 -0.41
N ALA A 87 -17.66 -2.94 -0.18
CA ALA A 87 -18.75 -1.96 -0.17
C ALA A 87 -19.48 -1.94 -1.53
N PHE A 88 -18.73 -1.98 -2.64
CA PHE A 88 -19.32 -2.10 -3.97
C PHE A 88 -20.13 -3.40 -4.14
N ALA A 89 -19.63 -4.52 -3.62
CA ALA A 89 -20.36 -5.80 -3.66
C ALA A 89 -21.67 -5.74 -2.86
N ILE A 90 -21.68 -5.11 -1.68
CA ILE A 90 -22.88 -4.95 -0.84
C ILE A 90 -23.87 -3.99 -1.49
N PHE A 91 -23.43 -2.80 -1.90
CA PHE A 91 -24.33 -1.81 -2.50
C PHE A 91 -24.90 -2.27 -3.83
N SER A 92 -24.12 -2.99 -4.64
CA SER A 92 -24.65 -3.58 -5.88
C SER A 92 -25.76 -4.60 -5.61
N TYR A 93 -25.63 -5.39 -4.53
CA TYR A 93 -26.66 -6.34 -4.09
C TYR A 93 -27.91 -5.65 -3.51
N MET A 94 -27.73 -4.62 -2.68
CA MET A 94 -28.86 -3.85 -2.11
C MET A 94 -29.71 -3.16 -3.18
N VAL A 95 -29.06 -2.60 -4.20
CA VAL A 95 -29.74 -1.98 -5.34
C VAL A 95 -30.54 -3.02 -6.13
N GLU A 96 -29.98 -4.23 -6.31
CA GLU A 96 -30.65 -5.34 -6.98
C GLU A 96 -31.88 -5.84 -6.22
N TYR A 97 -31.79 -5.97 -4.89
CA TYR A 97 -32.90 -6.33 -4.02
C TYR A 97 -34.10 -5.37 -4.18
N ARG A 98 -33.83 -4.05 -4.29
CA ARG A 98 -34.87 -3.04 -4.52
C ARG A 98 -35.57 -3.21 -5.87
N PHE A 99 -34.85 -3.62 -6.92
CA PHE A 99 -35.44 -3.80 -8.24
C PHE A 99 -36.25 -5.09 -8.36
N LEU A 100 -35.81 -6.17 -7.72
CA LEU A 100 -36.53 -7.46 -7.68
C LEU A 100 -37.88 -7.37 -6.97
N GLN A 101 -38.00 -6.53 -5.94
CA GLN A 101 -39.26 -6.36 -5.21
C GLN A 101 -40.31 -5.51 -5.97
N VAL A 102 -39.86 -4.62 -6.86
CA VAL A 102 -40.74 -3.65 -7.56
C VAL A 102 -40.97 -4.02 -9.03
N SER A 103 -40.09 -4.82 -9.64
CA SER A 103 -40.14 -5.19 -11.05
C SER A 103 -40.60 -6.64 -11.20
N VAL A 104 -41.88 -6.85 -11.50
CA VAL A 104 -42.57 -8.15 -11.56
C VAL A 104 -42.10 -9.06 -12.73
N SER A 105 -41.13 -8.64 -13.54
CA SER A 105 -40.59 -9.45 -14.65
C SER A 105 -39.22 -9.99 -14.28
N GLY A 106 -39.19 -11.22 -13.74
CA GLY A 106 -38.01 -11.91 -13.25
C GLY A 106 -37.06 -12.42 -14.33
N ILE A 107 -36.61 -11.58 -15.28
CA ILE A 107 -35.59 -11.93 -16.26
C ILE A 107 -34.67 -10.73 -16.53
N TYR A 108 -33.91 -10.31 -15.52
CA TYR A 108 -32.79 -9.39 -15.71
C TYR A 108 -31.51 -10.07 -15.21
N GLU A 109 -30.80 -10.77 -16.10
CA GLU A 109 -29.46 -11.29 -15.80
C GLU A 109 -28.47 -10.14 -15.80
N LYS A 110 -28.12 -9.65 -14.62
CA LYS A 110 -27.12 -8.60 -14.46
C LYS A 110 -25.76 -9.22 -14.21
N HIS A 111 -24.89 -9.17 -15.22
CA HIS A 111 -23.48 -9.50 -15.03
C HIS A 111 -22.72 -8.30 -14.45
N ARG A 112 -21.90 -8.56 -13.42
CA ARG A 112 -20.89 -7.59 -12.96
C ARG A 112 -19.85 -7.44 -14.07
N GLY A 113 -19.47 -6.19 -14.36
CA GLY A 113 -18.45 -5.91 -15.37
C GLY A 113 -17.10 -6.55 -15.01
N TYR A 114 -16.32 -6.92 -16.02
CA TYR A 114 -15.00 -7.52 -15.85
C TYR A 114 -14.06 -6.71 -14.95
N SER A 115 -14.18 -5.38 -14.98
CA SER A 115 -13.41 -4.47 -14.12
C SER A 115 -13.57 -4.75 -12.62
N PHE A 116 -14.73 -5.25 -12.18
CA PHE A 116 -14.94 -5.62 -10.78
C PHE A 116 -14.08 -6.82 -10.38
N TYR A 117 -13.99 -7.85 -11.23
CA TYR A 117 -13.15 -9.03 -10.95
C TYR A 117 -11.66 -8.68 -10.97
N VAL A 118 -11.25 -7.79 -11.87
CA VAL A 118 -9.88 -7.27 -11.90
C VAL A 118 -9.56 -6.49 -10.62
N ALA A 119 -10.48 -5.63 -10.16
CA ALA A 119 -10.31 -4.88 -8.90
C ALA A 119 -10.26 -5.82 -7.68
N LEU A 120 -11.11 -6.85 -7.64
CA LEU A 120 -11.12 -7.86 -6.58
C LEU A 120 -9.80 -8.65 -6.55
N CYS A 121 -9.32 -9.09 -7.72
CA CYS A 121 -8.02 -9.74 -7.86
C CYS A 121 -6.88 -8.82 -7.40
N GLY A 122 -6.89 -7.55 -7.82
CA GLY A 122 -5.93 -6.54 -7.35
C GLY A 122 -5.96 -6.35 -5.83
N SER A 123 -7.15 -6.34 -5.21
CA SER A 123 -7.29 -6.22 -3.76
C SER A 123 -6.70 -7.42 -3.01
N LEU A 124 -6.84 -8.64 -3.56
CA LEU A 124 -6.22 -9.85 -3.00
C LEU A 124 -4.69 -9.77 -3.08
N LEU A 125 -4.15 -9.26 -4.19
CA LEU A 125 -2.71 -9.03 -4.33
C LEU A 125 -2.19 -8.01 -3.31
N TYR A 126 -2.97 -6.97 -2.96
CA TYR A 126 -2.58 -6.05 -1.87
C TYR A 126 -2.55 -6.71 -0.49
N ILE A 127 -3.46 -7.66 -0.20
CA ILE A 127 -3.40 -8.44 1.04
C ILE A 127 -2.11 -9.27 1.08
N ILE A 128 -1.76 -9.93 -0.02
CA ILE A 128 -0.52 -10.72 -0.12
C ILE A 128 0.71 -9.81 0.05
N ALA A 129 0.72 -8.65 -0.60
CA ALA A 129 1.79 -7.65 -0.46
C ALA A 129 1.92 -7.16 0.99
N LEU A 130 0.80 -6.96 1.69
CA LEU A 130 0.79 -6.62 3.11
C LEU A 130 1.42 -7.73 3.97
N CYS A 131 1.11 -9.00 3.71
CA CYS A 131 1.72 -10.13 4.42
C CYS A 131 3.24 -10.17 4.23
N PHE A 132 3.73 -9.93 3.01
CA PHE A 132 5.17 -9.85 2.75
C PHE A 132 5.81 -8.62 3.41
N SER A 133 5.15 -7.47 3.36
CA SER A 133 5.59 -6.25 4.04
C SER A 133 5.75 -6.47 5.54
N LEU A 134 4.74 -7.04 6.20
CA LEU A 134 4.79 -7.39 7.61
C LEU A 134 5.94 -8.36 7.93
N SER A 135 6.12 -9.39 7.10
CA SER A 135 7.19 -10.37 7.27
C SER A 135 8.57 -9.71 7.19
N TYR A 136 8.76 -8.81 6.22
CA TYR A 136 10.00 -8.05 6.06
C TYR A 136 10.27 -7.14 7.26
N THR A 137 9.28 -6.37 7.70
CA THR A 137 9.41 -5.48 8.87
C THR A 137 9.72 -6.27 10.13
N VAL A 138 9.06 -7.41 10.38
CA VAL A 138 9.38 -8.29 11.52
C VAL A 138 10.81 -8.82 11.44
N HIS A 139 11.31 -9.16 10.24
CA HIS A 139 12.69 -9.59 10.05
C HIS A 139 13.70 -8.48 10.39
N VAL A 140 13.45 -7.24 9.92
CA VAL A 140 14.27 -6.06 10.24
C VAL A 140 14.28 -5.79 11.75
N LEU A 141 13.11 -5.82 12.40
CA LEU A 141 13.01 -5.63 13.87
C LEU A 141 13.70 -6.75 14.66
N ARG A 142 13.69 -8.00 14.18
CA ARG A 142 14.41 -9.10 14.83
C ARG A 142 15.91 -8.94 14.71
N LYS A 143 16.42 -8.60 13.52
CA LYS A 143 17.85 -8.34 13.30
C LYS A 143 18.38 -7.26 14.25
N ASP A 144 17.61 -6.19 14.42
CA ASP A 144 17.94 -5.12 15.37
C ASP A 144 18.00 -5.59 16.83
N ARG A 145 17.09 -6.48 17.25
CA ARG A 145 17.12 -7.04 18.62
C ARG A 145 18.36 -7.90 18.88
N TYR A 146 18.84 -8.65 17.89
CA TYR A 146 20.09 -9.41 18.03
C TYR A 146 21.31 -8.49 18.12
N VAL A 147 21.38 -7.44 17.30
CA VAL A 147 22.49 -6.48 17.33
C VAL A 147 22.46 -5.65 18.62
N SER A 148 21.29 -5.16 19.04
CA SER A 148 21.14 -4.37 20.27
C SER A 148 21.41 -5.21 21.53
N GLY A 149 20.93 -6.46 21.57
CA GLY A 149 21.19 -7.38 22.69
C GLY A 149 22.67 -7.78 22.83
N SER A 150 23.43 -7.78 21.73
CA SER A 150 24.88 -7.99 21.77
C SER A 150 25.63 -6.75 22.29
N ILE A 151 25.12 -5.54 22.05
CA ILE A 151 25.72 -4.28 22.53
C ILE A 151 25.45 -4.09 24.03
N ASP A 152 24.29 -4.52 24.53
CA ASP A 152 23.95 -4.39 25.95
C ASP A 152 24.67 -5.41 26.86
N LEU A 153 25.24 -6.48 26.30
CA LEU A 153 26.03 -7.46 27.07
C LEU A 153 27.53 -7.10 27.20
N GLU A 154 28.01 -6.09 26.48
CA GLU A 154 29.40 -5.59 26.53
C GLU A 154 29.54 -4.22 27.21
N ARG A 155 28.55 -3.81 28.02
CA ARG A 155 28.63 -2.58 28.82
C ARG A 155 29.02 -2.92 30.27
N PRO A 156 30.32 -2.96 30.64
CA PRO A 156 30.64 -2.80 32.05
C PRO A 156 30.19 -1.39 32.45
N MET A 157 29.38 -1.31 33.49
CA MET A 157 29.03 -0.07 34.17
C MET A 157 30.31 0.68 34.54
N VAL A 158 30.65 1.71 33.77
CA VAL A 158 31.53 2.78 34.22
C VAL A 158 30.83 4.08 33.85
N GLY A 159 30.58 4.87 34.88
CA GLY A 159 29.78 6.07 34.79
C GLY A 159 30.43 7.20 34.00
N GLU A 160 29.59 8.21 33.83
CA GLU A 160 29.90 9.61 33.57
C GLU A 160 30.28 10.10 32.17
N GLN A 161 29.55 11.19 31.85
CA GLN A 161 29.95 12.38 31.10
C GLN A 161 29.75 12.42 29.58
N SER A 162 28.69 13.16 29.23
CA SER A 162 28.52 14.01 28.06
C SER A 162 29.82 14.45 27.38
N TYR A 163 29.93 14.21 26.07
CA TYR A 163 30.52 15.17 25.13
C TYR A 163 29.94 15.00 23.71
N HIS A 164 29.55 16.12 23.12
CA HIS A 164 29.43 16.34 21.69
C HIS A 164 30.70 15.88 20.96
N GLY A 165 30.59 15.15 19.84
CA GLY A 165 31.75 14.78 19.05
C GLY A 165 31.41 14.18 17.69
N CYS A 166 32.08 14.69 16.67
CA CYS A 166 31.93 14.42 15.24
C CYS A 166 32.08 12.93 14.88
N GLY A 167 31.41 12.52 13.80
CA GLY A 167 31.36 11.13 13.32
C GLY A 167 32.74 10.53 13.08
N VAL A 168 33.05 9.50 13.87
CA VAL A 168 34.15 8.57 13.62
C VAL A 168 33.52 7.29 13.05
N PRO A 169 33.99 6.75 11.93
CA PRO A 169 33.53 5.45 11.46
C PRO A 169 33.82 4.39 12.53
N GLN A 170 32.79 3.68 12.96
CA GLN A 170 32.94 2.50 13.82
C GLN A 170 33.75 1.46 13.04
N PHE A 171 35.04 1.36 13.36
CA PHE A 171 35.90 0.30 12.85
C PHE A 171 35.42 -1.05 13.38
N SER A 172 35.43 -2.06 12.50
CA SER A 172 35.09 -3.43 12.87
C SER A 172 36.11 -3.93 13.89
N GLN A 173 35.70 -4.82 14.80
CA GLN A 173 36.60 -5.47 15.77
C GLN A 173 37.83 -6.08 15.09
N GLU A 174 37.68 -6.53 13.85
CA GLU A 174 38.73 -7.09 13.00
C GLU A 174 39.82 -6.06 12.65
N ASP A 175 39.45 -4.78 12.45
CA ASP A 175 40.40 -3.70 12.16
C ASP A 175 41.25 -3.36 13.40
N TYR A 176 40.67 -3.50 14.59
CA TYR A 176 41.39 -3.33 15.86
C TYR A 176 42.47 -4.40 16.07
N PHE A 177 42.21 -5.62 15.58
CA PHE A 177 43.22 -6.68 15.58
C PHE A 177 44.31 -6.44 14.54
N ALA A 178 43.97 -5.90 13.37
CA ALA A 178 44.94 -5.57 12.32
C ALA A 178 45.85 -4.39 12.69
N MET A 179 45.38 -3.48 13.56
CA MET A 179 46.16 -2.33 14.03
C MET A 179 47.06 -2.62 15.25
N ARG A 180 47.05 -3.84 15.79
CA ARG A 180 48.03 -4.21 16.82
C ARG A 180 49.42 -4.27 16.19
N SER A 181 50.30 -3.36 16.62
CA SER A 181 51.71 -3.40 16.26
C SER A 181 52.32 -4.76 16.63
N LEU A 182 53.06 -5.34 15.69
CA LEU A 182 53.76 -6.60 15.87
C LEU A 182 54.69 -6.51 17.09
N PRO A 183 54.74 -7.53 17.96
CA PRO A 183 55.66 -7.53 19.10
C PRO A 183 57.11 -7.43 18.60
N GLY A 184 57.89 -6.57 19.27
CA GLY A 184 59.28 -6.30 18.91
C GLY A 184 60.12 -7.58 18.88
N VAL A 185 60.86 -7.78 17.79
CA VAL A 185 61.72 -8.94 17.56
C VAL A 185 62.88 -8.91 18.57
N PRO A 186 63.18 -9.99 19.28
CA PRO A 186 64.31 -10.00 20.23
C PRO A 186 65.64 -9.88 19.48
N ASN A 187 66.44 -8.89 19.88
CA ASN A 187 67.81 -8.71 19.38
C ASN A 187 68.67 -9.91 19.79
N ARG A 188 69.33 -10.53 18.82
CA ARG A 188 70.44 -11.47 19.01
C ARG A 188 71.77 -10.76 18.81
#